data_AF-A0AAD9JPZ7-F1
#
_entry.id   AF-A0AAD9JPZ7-F1
#
_cell.length_a   1.000
_cell.length_b   1.000
_cell.length_c   1.000
_cell.angle_alpha   90.00
_cell.angle_beta   90.00
_cell.angle_gamma   90.00
#
_symmetry.space_group_name_H-M   'P 1'
#
loop_
_entity.id
_entity.type
_entity.pdbx_description
1 polymer ?
#
loop_
_entity_poly.entity_id
_entity_poly.type
_entity_poly.pdbx_seq_one_letter_code
_entity_poly.pdbx_strand_id
1 'polypeptide(L)'
;MHLWKYFFLTFIISVMLLLVVNAEESAQKEADENLVEVDEEKLDYAKGSVCGYCQYCEFCTLCDKDCPCEVSPTKPNCHMCKYCKFCYLCSAVCDTICQPGGFVDKVTASIINALPSHNQKEVESDIKTVEKVDRPKAR
;
A
#
# COMPACT_ATOMS: atom_id res chain seq x y z
N MET A 1 -9.88 26.39 28.73
CA MET A 1 -8.62 25.80 28.21
C MET A 1 -8.76 25.11 26.83
N HIS A 2 -9.75 25.46 25.98
CA HIS A 2 -9.91 24.84 24.65
C HIS A 2 -9.64 25.79 23.46
N LEU A 3 -9.52 27.10 23.70
CA LEU A 3 -9.31 28.10 22.63
C LEU A 3 -8.03 27.87 21.83
N TRP A 4 -6.96 27.39 22.46
CA TRP A 4 -5.71 27.12 21.76
C TRP A 4 -5.82 25.93 20.80
N LYS A 5 -6.66 24.92 21.11
CA LYS A 5 -6.95 23.81 20.19
C LYS A 5 -7.67 24.30 18.94
N TYR A 6 -8.63 25.21 19.09
CA TYR A 6 -9.30 25.83 17.95
C TYR A 6 -8.35 26.67 17.12
N PHE A 7 -7.47 27.45 17.76
CA PHE A 7 -6.47 28.26 17.07
C PHE A 7 -5.47 27.42 16.25
N PHE A 8 -5.00 26.30 16.82
CA PHE A 8 -4.15 25.34 16.11
C PHE A 8 -4.87 24.65 14.97
N LEU A 9 -6.13 24.24 15.17
CA LEU A 9 -6.92 23.58 14.14
C LEU A 9 -7.19 24.54 12.97
N THR A 10 -7.55 25.80 13.23
CA THR A 10 -7.77 26.81 12.18
C THR A 10 -6.48 27.15 11.44
N PHE A 11 -5.34 27.17 12.13
CA PHE A 11 -4.04 27.40 11.50
C PHE A 11 -3.65 26.23 10.58
N ILE A 12 -3.83 24.98 11.04
CA ILE A 12 -3.56 23.79 10.24
C ILE A 12 -4.47 23.75 9.00
N ILE A 13 -5.77 24.03 9.16
CA ILE A 13 -6.73 24.08 8.04
C ILE A 13 -6.34 25.17 7.04
N SER A 14 -5.98 26.37 7.51
CA SER A 14 -5.54 27.47 6.64
C SER A 14 -4.26 27.16 5.88
N VAL A 15 -3.28 26.50 6.53
CA VAL A 15 -2.04 26.08 5.88
C VAL A 15 -2.32 24.99 4.84
N MET A 16 -3.18 24.03 5.15
CA MET A 16 -3.59 22.99 4.19
C MET A 16 -4.31 23.58 2.97
N LEU A 17 -5.21 24.56 3.17
CA LEU A 17 -5.87 25.29 2.09
C LEU A 17 -4.86 26.02 1.19
N LEU A 18 -3.84 26.67 1.76
CA LEU A 18 -2.78 27.33 0.99
C LEU A 18 -1.93 26.33 0.20
N LEU A 19 -1.64 25.15 0.78
CA LEU A 19 -0.91 24.08 0.07
C LEU A 19 -1.72 23.49 -1.08
N VAL A 20 -3.04 23.33 -0.93
CA VAL A 20 -3.94 22.82 -1.98
C VAL A 20 -4.02 23.81 -3.15
N VAL A 21 -4.19 25.11 -2.88
CA VAL A 21 -4.25 26.14 -3.93
C VAL A 21 -2.93 26.21 -4.74
N ASN A 22 -1.77 26.09 -4.06
CA ASN A 22 -0.48 26.04 -4.77
C ASN A 22 -0.28 24.74 -5.56
N ALA A 23 -0.91 23.64 -5.15
CA ALA A 23 -0.88 22.39 -5.91
C ALA A 23 -1.73 22.47 -7.19
N GLU A 24 -2.87 23.16 -7.15
CA GLU A 24 -3.77 23.35 -8.30
C GLU A 24 -3.08 24.06 -9.48
N GLU A 25 -2.20 25.05 -9.22
CA GLU A 25 -1.48 25.77 -10.27
C GLU A 25 -0.47 24.88 -11.04
N SER A 26 -0.02 23.78 -10.44
CA SER A 26 0.91 22.82 -11.08
C SER A 26 0.24 21.65 -11.79
N ALA A 27 -1.07 21.44 -11.61
CA ALA A 27 -1.76 20.23 -12.06
C ALA A 27 -2.49 20.38 -13.41
N GLN A 28 -2.52 21.57 -14.01
CA GLN A 28 -3.36 21.85 -15.18
C GLN A 28 -2.63 21.94 -16.53
N LYS A 29 -1.37 21.51 -16.59
CA LYS A 29 -0.65 21.26 -17.85
C LYS A 29 -0.16 19.82 -17.89
N GLU A 30 -1.05 18.92 -18.29
CA GLU A 30 -0.80 17.66 -19.02
C GLU A 30 -2.07 16.81 -18.94
N ALA A 31 -3.12 17.28 -19.59
CA ALA A 31 -4.30 16.47 -19.89
C ALA A 31 -4.56 16.62 -21.38
N ASP A 32 -3.74 15.94 -22.20
CA ASP A 32 -4.04 15.71 -23.60
C ASP A 32 -3.35 14.43 -24.12
N GLU A 33 -4.18 13.58 -24.74
CA GLU A 33 -3.88 12.45 -25.64
C GLU A 33 -3.18 11.16 -25.11
N ASN A 34 -3.90 10.36 -24.33
CA ASN A 34 -4.20 8.94 -24.65
C ASN A 34 -5.10 8.32 -23.57
N LEU A 35 -6.42 8.45 -23.73
CA LEU A 35 -7.36 7.62 -22.97
C LEU A 35 -7.43 6.25 -23.64
N VAL A 36 -6.40 5.44 -23.39
CA VAL A 36 -6.56 3.98 -23.48
C VAL A 36 -7.52 3.62 -22.36
N GLU A 37 -8.63 2.94 -22.64
CA GLU A 37 -9.45 2.30 -21.61
C GLU A 37 -8.55 1.28 -20.90
N VAL A 38 -7.96 1.71 -19.79
CA VAL A 38 -7.18 0.84 -18.94
C VAL A 38 -8.15 0.10 -18.06
N ASP A 39 -8.27 -1.19 -18.29
CA ASP A 39 -8.97 -2.13 -17.43
C ASP A 39 -8.36 -2.05 -16.02
N GLU A 40 -9.05 -1.37 -15.10
CA GLU A 40 -8.60 -1.17 -13.72
C GLU A 40 -8.35 -2.50 -12.99
N GLU A 41 -8.97 -3.60 -13.45
CA GLU A 41 -8.81 -4.94 -12.90
C GLU A 41 -7.43 -5.56 -13.24
N LYS A 42 -6.70 -4.97 -14.20
CA LYS A 42 -5.42 -5.49 -14.71
C LYS A 42 -4.21 -4.62 -14.36
N LEU A 43 -4.41 -3.56 -13.57
CA LEU A 43 -3.34 -2.69 -13.12
C LEU A 43 -2.72 -3.21 -11.82
N ASP A 44 -1.43 -3.55 -11.89
CA ASP A 44 -0.63 -3.86 -10.72
C ASP A 44 -0.08 -2.59 -10.06
N TYR A 45 0.08 -2.63 -8.74
CA TYR A 45 0.76 -1.57 -7.99
C TYR A 45 2.23 -1.45 -8.42
N ALA A 46 2.77 -0.23 -8.36
CA ALA A 46 4.15 0.03 -8.68
C ALA A 46 5.10 -0.79 -7.79
N LYS A 47 6.15 -1.36 -8.39
CA LYS A 47 7.09 -2.20 -7.66
C LYS A 47 7.79 -1.43 -6.54
N GLY A 48 7.72 -1.96 -5.33
CA GLY A 48 8.27 -1.34 -4.12
C GLY A 48 7.37 -0.29 -3.48
N SER A 49 6.18 -0.04 -4.06
CA SER A 49 5.16 0.81 -3.44
C SER A 49 4.64 0.23 -2.13
N VAL A 50 4.30 1.12 -1.19
CA VAL A 50 3.57 0.74 0.02
C VAL A 50 2.18 0.22 -0.32
N CYS A 51 1.56 0.76 -1.38
CA CYS A 51 0.24 0.31 -1.84
C CYS A 51 0.23 -1.11 -2.40
N GLY A 52 1.38 -1.64 -2.83
CA GLY A 52 1.51 -3.05 -3.20
C GLY A 52 1.13 -4.01 -2.07
N TYR A 53 1.20 -3.56 -0.80
CA TYR A 53 0.75 -4.36 0.34
C TYR A 53 -0.75 -4.65 0.31
N CYS A 54 -1.55 -3.83 -0.39
CA CYS A 54 -2.99 -3.99 -0.45
C CYS A 54 -3.44 -5.31 -1.10
N GLN A 55 -2.62 -5.88 -2.00
CA GLN A 55 -2.88 -7.19 -2.59
C GLN A 55 -2.88 -8.32 -1.54
N TYR A 56 -2.29 -8.09 -0.36
CA TYR A 56 -2.19 -9.10 0.69
C TYR A 56 -3.26 -8.98 1.78
N CYS A 57 -4.18 -8.01 1.66
CA CYS A 57 -5.20 -7.76 2.68
C CYS A 57 -6.14 -8.95 2.86
N GLU A 58 -6.39 -9.75 1.82
CA GLU A 58 -7.19 -10.98 1.92
C GLU A 58 -6.58 -12.00 2.90
N PHE A 59 -5.24 -12.02 3.00
CA PHE A 59 -4.52 -12.94 3.87
C PHE A 59 -4.47 -12.47 5.33
N CYS A 60 -4.86 -11.22 5.63
CA CYS A 60 -4.90 -10.74 7.02
C CYS A 60 -5.87 -11.54 7.89
N THR A 61 -6.88 -12.18 7.30
CA THR A 61 -7.80 -13.08 8.01
C THR A 61 -7.13 -14.36 8.53
N LEU A 62 -5.95 -14.73 8.00
CA LEU A 62 -5.17 -15.86 8.50
C LEU A 62 -4.41 -15.49 9.78
N CYS A 63 -4.11 -14.21 10.01
CA CYS A 63 -3.41 -13.76 11.21
C CYS A 63 -4.18 -14.12 12.49
N ASP A 64 -5.51 -14.01 12.47
CA ASP A 64 -6.37 -14.34 13.60
C ASP A 64 -6.46 -15.86 13.86
N LYS A 65 -6.18 -16.68 12.84
CA LYS A 65 -6.39 -18.13 12.87
C LYS A 65 -5.11 -18.92 13.08
N ASP A 66 -4.01 -18.44 12.54
CA ASP A 66 -2.78 -19.20 12.38
C ASP A 66 -1.59 -18.63 13.16
N CYS A 67 -1.73 -17.41 13.73
CA CYS A 67 -0.73 -16.75 14.57
C CYS A 67 -1.22 -16.63 16.03
N PRO A 68 -0.32 -16.61 17.03
CA PRO A 68 1.14 -16.66 16.90
C PRO A 68 1.68 -18.08 16.71
N CYS A 69 2.84 -18.17 16.07
CA CYS A 69 3.44 -19.45 15.67
C CYS A 69 3.80 -20.36 16.84
N GLU A 70 4.09 -19.82 18.04
CA GLU A 70 4.51 -20.64 19.19
C GLU A 70 3.41 -21.60 19.66
N VAL A 71 2.13 -21.25 19.45
CA VAL A 71 0.98 -22.10 19.78
C VAL A 71 0.41 -22.85 18.58
N SER A 72 0.94 -22.55 17.39
CA SER A 72 0.44 -23.00 16.08
C SER A 72 1.54 -23.63 15.19
N PRO A 73 2.48 -24.46 15.71
CA PRO A 73 3.59 -24.99 14.91
C PRO A 73 3.13 -26.02 13.85
N THR A 74 1.91 -26.54 13.96
CA THR A 74 1.33 -27.49 12.99
C THR A 74 0.57 -26.80 11.87
N LYS A 75 0.44 -25.47 11.88
CA LYS A 75 -0.34 -24.75 10.89
C LYS A 75 0.52 -24.29 9.70
N PRO A 76 0.03 -24.51 8.47
CA PRO A 76 0.84 -24.38 7.26
C PRO A 76 1.33 -22.95 6.98
N ASN A 77 0.63 -21.93 7.51
CA ASN A 77 0.83 -20.53 7.13
C ASN A 77 1.62 -19.71 8.16
N CYS A 78 2.20 -20.32 9.19
CA CYS A 78 2.93 -19.60 10.24
C CYS A 78 4.05 -18.67 9.68
N HIS A 79 4.70 -19.05 8.57
CA HIS A 79 5.72 -18.22 7.91
C HIS A 79 5.19 -16.85 7.44
N MET A 80 3.87 -16.70 7.28
CA MET A 80 3.21 -15.44 6.92
C MET A 80 2.99 -14.49 8.10
N CYS A 81 3.12 -14.96 9.35
CA CYS A 81 2.86 -14.14 10.54
C CYS A 81 3.74 -12.88 10.61
N LYS A 82 4.94 -12.90 10.00
CA LYS A 82 5.84 -11.73 9.92
C LYS A 82 5.21 -10.54 9.18
N TYR A 83 4.20 -10.79 8.36
CA TYR A 83 3.48 -9.77 7.59
C TYR A 83 2.22 -9.24 8.28
N CYS A 84 1.71 -9.90 9.32
CA CYS A 84 0.49 -9.48 10.02
C CYS A 84 0.60 -8.07 10.62
N LYS A 85 1.83 -7.65 10.98
CA LYS A 85 2.10 -6.29 11.48
C LYS A 85 1.78 -5.18 10.48
N PHE A 86 1.56 -5.51 9.21
CA PHE A 86 1.24 -4.55 8.16
C PHE A 86 -0.28 -4.50 7.84
N CYS A 87 -1.09 -5.41 8.40
CA CYS A 87 -2.54 -5.47 8.14
C CYS A 87 -3.30 -4.19 8.53
N TYR A 88 -2.76 -3.37 9.44
CA TYR A 88 -3.36 -2.06 9.75
C TYR A 88 -3.43 -1.13 8.52
N LEU A 89 -2.53 -1.32 7.54
CA LEU A 89 -2.51 -0.55 6.29
C LEU A 89 -3.75 -0.82 5.44
N CYS A 90 -4.34 -2.02 5.53
CA CYS A 90 -5.53 -2.38 4.78
C CYS A 90 -6.70 -1.44 5.11
N SER A 91 -7.04 -1.34 6.39
CA SER A 91 -8.15 -0.51 6.86
C SER A 91 -7.91 1.00 6.75
N ALA A 92 -6.63 1.44 6.70
CA ALA A 92 -6.28 2.85 6.80
C ALA A 92 -5.86 3.47 5.45
N VAL A 93 -5.32 2.67 4.54
CA VAL A 93 -4.63 3.14 3.35
C VAL A 93 -5.21 2.50 2.09
N CYS A 94 -5.48 1.20 2.11
CA CYS A 94 -5.88 0.47 0.90
C CYS A 94 -7.25 0.88 0.37
N ASP A 95 -8.24 1.05 1.24
CA ASP A 95 -9.62 1.32 0.80
C ASP A 95 -9.88 2.80 0.46
N THR A 96 -8.94 3.71 0.78
CA THR A 96 -9.18 5.17 0.71
C THR A 96 -8.10 5.95 -0.02
N ILE A 97 -6.85 5.46 -0.03
CA ILE A 97 -5.68 6.22 -0.50
C ILE A 97 -5.02 5.53 -1.70
N CYS A 98 -4.93 4.21 -1.66
CA CYS A 98 -4.22 3.46 -2.69
C CYS A 98 -5.12 3.17 -3.88
N GLN A 99 -4.59 3.48 -5.07
CA GLN A 99 -5.13 3.04 -6.35
C GLN A 99 -3.95 2.56 -7.20
N PRO A 100 -4.05 1.40 -7.87
CA PRO A 100 -2.98 0.93 -8.75
C PRO A 100 -2.60 1.98 -9.80
N GLY A 101 -1.31 2.30 -9.92
CA GLY A 101 -0.83 3.34 -10.82
C GLY A 101 -1.18 4.79 -10.40
N GLY A 102 -1.83 4.96 -9.25
CA GLY A 102 -2.17 6.25 -8.68
C GLY A 102 -0.95 7.04 -8.18
N PHE A 103 -1.19 8.29 -7.77
CA PHE A 103 -0.12 9.17 -7.31
C PHE A 103 0.64 8.61 -6.10
N VAL A 104 -0.08 8.18 -5.06
CA VAL A 104 0.52 7.64 -3.83
C VAL A 104 1.30 6.36 -4.12
N ASP A 105 0.79 5.52 -5.02
CA ASP A 105 1.45 4.31 -5.46
C ASP A 105 2.82 4.61 -6.12
N LYS A 106 2.85 5.53 -7.08
CA LYS A 106 4.07 5.92 -7.81
C LYS A 106 5.10 6.61 -6.92
N VAL A 107 4.65 7.54 -6.06
CA VAL A 107 5.55 8.32 -5.20
C VAL A 107 6.18 7.44 -4.13
N THR A 108 5.39 6.60 -3.46
CA THR A 108 5.93 5.71 -2.43
C THR A 108 6.88 4.68 -3.00
N ALA A 109 6.61 4.14 -4.20
CA ALA A 109 7.55 3.29 -4.93
C ALA A 109 8.88 4.01 -5.18
N SER A 110 8.83 5.25 -5.66
CA SER A 110 10.04 6.03 -5.96
C SER A 110 10.89 6.29 -4.71
N ILE A 111 10.24 6.60 -3.58
CA ILE A 111 10.91 6.83 -2.30
C ILE A 111 11.56 5.53 -1.81
N ILE A 112 10.81 4.43 -1.77
CA ILE A 112 11.33 3.15 -1.27
C ILE A 112 12.48 2.64 -2.15
N ASN A 113 12.37 2.83 -3.46
CA ASN A 113 13.41 2.42 -4.40
C ASN A 113 14.68 3.30 -4.30
N ALA A 114 14.56 4.51 -3.79
CA ALA A 114 15.70 5.40 -3.52
C ALA A 114 16.41 5.08 -2.18
N LEU A 115 15.82 4.26 -1.30
CA LEU A 115 16.42 3.95 -0.01
C LEU A 115 17.52 2.88 -0.15
N PRO A 116 18.76 3.16 0.32
CA PRO A 116 19.90 2.26 0.17
C PRO A 116 19.80 0.97 1.01
N SER A 117 18.81 0.87 1.92
CA SER A 117 18.61 -0.26 2.84
C SER A 117 17.47 -1.22 2.45
N HIS A 118 16.77 -1.00 1.32
CA HIS A 118 15.68 -1.88 0.91
C HIS A 118 16.20 -3.06 0.07
N ASN A 119 16.30 -4.24 0.69
CA ASN A 119 16.77 -5.46 0.03
C ASN A 119 15.64 -6.12 -0.79
N GLN A 120 15.25 -5.48 -1.90
CA GLN A 120 14.15 -5.92 -2.79
C GLN A 120 14.22 -7.40 -3.21
N LYS A 121 15.42 -7.98 -3.26
CA LYS A 121 15.66 -9.37 -3.66
C LYS A 121 15.04 -10.39 -2.71
N GLU A 122 14.97 -10.06 -1.42
CA GLU A 122 14.42 -10.95 -0.38
C GLU A 122 12.87 -10.96 -0.43
N VAL A 123 12.27 -9.78 -0.61
CA VAL A 123 10.81 -9.65 -0.76
C VAL A 123 10.34 -10.34 -2.05
N GLU A 124 11.06 -10.15 -3.16
CA GLU A 124 10.76 -10.80 -4.44
C GLU A 124 10.88 -12.33 -4.36
N SER A 125 11.88 -12.87 -3.63
CA SER A 125 12.02 -14.32 -3.47
C SER A 125 10.91 -14.94 -2.63
N ASP A 126 10.43 -14.21 -1.62
CA ASP A 126 9.31 -14.66 -0.80
C ASP A 126 8.01 -14.69 -1.61
N ILE A 127 7.77 -13.69 -2.47
CA ILE A 127 6.61 -13.64 -3.37
C ILE A 127 6.60 -14.82 -4.36
N LYS A 128 7.74 -15.13 -4.99
CA LYS A 128 7.87 -16.25 -5.95
C LYS A 128 7.68 -17.63 -5.31
N THR A 129 7.83 -17.73 -3.99
CA THR A 129 7.64 -18.98 -3.26
C THR A 129 6.15 -19.28 -3.06
N VAL A 130 5.32 -18.26 -2.88
CA VAL A 130 3.86 -18.39 -2.70
C VAL A 130 3.15 -18.74 -4.02
N GLU A 131 3.56 -18.14 -5.14
CA GLU A 131 2.96 -18.43 -6.46
C GLU A 131 3.13 -19.92 -6.88
N LYS A 132 4.15 -20.60 -6.34
CA LYS A 132 4.39 -22.03 -6.60
C LYS A 132 3.58 -22.96 -5.70
N VAL A 133 3.03 -22.47 -4.60
CA VAL A 133 2.29 -23.28 -3.61
C VAL A 133 0.78 -23.21 -3.88
N ASP A 134 0.26 -22.08 -4.34
CA ASP A 134 -1.19 -21.88 -4.55
C ASP A 134 -1.69 -22.00 -6.00
N ARG A 135 -0.84 -22.40 -6.96
CA ARG A 135 -1.34 -22.77 -8.29
C ARG A 135 -1.82 -24.24 -8.25
N PRO A 136 -3.14 -24.55 -8.22
CA PRO A 136 -3.56 -25.86 -8.67
C PRO A 136 -3.06 -26.01 -10.11
N LYS A 137 -2.38 -27.13 -10.40
CA LYS A 137 -2.05 -27.51 -11.78
C LYS A 137 -3.31 -27.38 -12.61
N ALA A 138 -3.33 -26.43 -13.52
CA ALA A 138 -4.29 -26.40 -14.61
C ALA A 138 -4.19 -27.75 -15.33
N ARG A 139 -5.25 -28.55 -15.21
CA ARG A 139 -5.54 -29.67 -16.08
C ARG A 139 -6.49 -29.17 -17.16
#